data_AF-A0A803W3F4-F1
#
_entry.id   AF-A0A803W3F4-F1
#
_cell.length_a   1.000
_cell.length_b   1.000
_cell.length_c   1.000
_cell.angle_alpha   90.00
_cell.angle_beta   90.00
_cell.angle_gamma   90.00
#
_symmetry.space_group_name_H-M   'P 1'
#
loop_
_entity.id
_entity.type
_entity.pdbx_description
1 polymer ?
#
loop_
_entity_poly.entity_id
_entity_poly.type
_entity_poly.pdbx_seq_one_letter_code
_entity_poly.pdbx_strand_id
1 'polypeptide(L)'
;GGPLWPSSVLVLLTLSCYLLLNASVGVGNYIGQWPDRILQRAGGSLTISCYQNYTEESYMFWYQQPPRSGLKLIASSTSWKNSIYEDGYSKAKFEVSRQSKNYSLMTIKNLTPKDEATYFCAASNHTV
;
A
#
# COMPACT_ATOMS: atom_id res chain seq x y z
N GLY A 1 14.85 58.94 26.43
CA GLY A 1 15.21 58.12 25.25
C GLY A 1 14.32 56.90 25.24
N GLY A 2 13.35 56.85 24.33
CA GLY A 2 12.41 55.74 24.22
C GLY A 2 12.99 54.56 23.43
N PRO A 3 12.56 53.32 23.67
CA PRO A 3 13.15 52.14 23.06
C PRO A 3 12.76 51.98 21.57
N LEU A 4 13.76 51.95 20.68
CA LEU A 4 13.70 51.57 19.25
C LEU A 4 13.47 50.05 19.01
N TRP A 5 12.53 49.41 19.71
CA TRP A 5 12.34 47.95 19.68
C TRP A 5 11.09 47.40 18.92
N PRO A 6 10.10 48.20 18.41
CA PRO A 6 8.94 47.62 17.72
C PRO A 6 9.29 46.88 16.43
N SER A 7 10.24 47.42 15.67
CA SER A 7 10.60 46.93 14.34
C SER A 7 11.32 45.57 14.38
N SER A 8 12.22 45.38 15.34
CA SER A 8 12.95 44.11 15.50
C SER A 8 12.03 42.97 15.94
N VAL A 9 11.05 43.24 16.80
CA VAL A 9 10.04 42.26 17.21
C VAL A 9 9.15 41.89 16.03
N LEU A 10 8.73 42.87 15.22
CA LEU A 10 7.92 42.62 14.04
C LEU A 10 8.68 41.79 12.98
N VAL A 11 9.98 42.05 12.79
CA VAL A 11 10.85 41.30 11.88
C VAL A 11 11.06 39.86 12.37
N LEU A 12 11.22 39.64 13.67
CA LEU A 12 11.33 38.30 14.24
C LEU A 12 10.02 37.51 14.12
N LEU A 13 8.87 38.17 14.31
CA LEU A 13 7.56 37.55 14.13
C LEU A 13 7.28 37.20 12.67
N THR A 14 7.70 38.04 11.72
CA THR A 14 7.52 37.76 10.28
C THR A 14 8.46 36.64 9.82
N LEU A 15 9.71 36.61 10.27
CA LEU A 15 10.65 35.50 10.04
C LEU A 15 10.13 34.20 10.64
N SER A 16 9.63 34.23 11.88
CA SER A 16 9.02 33.07 12.53
C SER A 16 7.81 32.55 11.75
N CYS A 17 6.90 33.44 11.35
CA CYS A 17 5.74 33.07 10.54
C CYS A 17 6.13 32.51 9.17
N TYR A 18 7.16 33.09 8.52
CA TYR A 18 7.70 32.59 7.26
C TYR A 18 8.33 31.19 7.41
N LEU A 19 9.04 30.92 8.49
CA LEU A 19 9.59 29.59 8.79
C LEU A 19 8.48 28.56 9.06
N LEU A 20 7.40 28.95 9.75
CA LEU A 20 6.24 28.09 9.99
C LEU A 20 5.41 27.83 8.72
N LEU A 21 5.36 28.77 7.78
CA LEU A 21 4.70 28.63 6.47
C LEU A 21 5.47 27.69 5.51
N ASN A 22 6.74 27.39 5.79
CA ASN A 22 7.54 26.41 5.04
C ASN A 22 7.41 24.98 5.59
N ALA A 23 6.42 24.70 6.45
CA ALA A 23 6.04 23.33 6.75
C ALA A 23 5.53 22.67 5.47
N SER A 24 6.44 22.06 4.72
CA SER A 24 6.13 21.35 3.49
C SER A 24 5.10 20.27 3.79
N VAL A 25 3.94 20.35 3.14
CA VAL A 25 3.02 19.20 3.08
C VAL A 25 3.69 18.18 2.17
N GLY A 26 4.37 17.20 2.77
CA GLY A 26 4.95 16.09 2.03
C GLY A 26 3.83 15.19 1.52
N VAL A 27 3.67 15.05 0.20
CA VAL A 27 2.86 13.99 -0.38
C VAL A 27 3.67 12.70 -0.25
N GLY A 28 3.34 11.88 0.75
CA GLY A 28 3.98 10.59 0.97
C GLY A 28 3.37 9.48 0.11
N ASN A 29 4.19 8.48 -0.23
CA ASN A 29 3.70 7.25 -0.87
C ASN A 29 2.87 6.45 0.14
N TYR A 30 1.74 5.93 -0.31
CA TYR A 30 0.77 5.22 0.52
C TYR A 30 0.21 4.01 -0.21
N ILE A 31 0.18 2.88 0.51
CA ILE A 31 -0.54 1.66 0.15
C ILE A 31 -1.69 1.48 1.14
N GLY A 32 -2.91 1.41 0.62
CA GLY A 32 -4.11 1.09 1.37
C GLY A 32 -4.67 -0.27 0.96
N GLN A 33 -5.17 -1.05 1.91
CA GLN A 33 -5.81 -2.34 1.63
C GLN A 33 -7.04 -2.54 2.50
N TRP A 34 -8.03 -3.27 2.00
CA TRP A 34 -9.25 -3.58 2.75
C TRP A 34 -9.88 -4.89 2.31
N PRO A 35 -10.68 -5.53 3.17
CA PRO A 35 -10.85 -5.20 4.59
C PRO A 35 -9.58 -5.45 5.41
N ASP A 36 -9.36 -4.71 6.50
CA ASP A 36 -8.20 -4.90 7.38
C ASP A 36 -8.19 -6.28 8.03
N ARG A 37 -9.39 -6.78 8.35
CA ARG A 37 -9.63 -8.10 8.92
C ARG A 37 -10.93 -8.66 8.37
N ILE A 38 -10.91 -9.94 8.04
CA ILE A 38 -12.09 -10.66 7.58
C ILE A 38 -12.05 -12.08 8.10
N LEU A 39 -13.21 -12.58 8.52
CA LEU A 39 -13.42 -13.97 8.88
C LEU A 39 -14.41 -14.57 7.89
N GLN A 40 -14.03 -15.69 7.28
CA GLN A 40 -14.85 -16.36 6.28
C GLN A 40 -14.87 -17.87 6.54
N ARG A 41 -16.00 -18.51 6.23
CA ARG A 41 -16.14 -19.96 6.38
C ARG A 41 -15.29 -20.71 5.35
N ALA A 42 -14.81 -21.88 5.72
CA ALA A 42 -14.17 -22.81 4.80
C ALA A 42 -15.08 -23.13 3.60
N GLY A 43 -14.49 -23.35 2.43
CA GLY A 43 -15.19 -23.51 1.15
C GLY A 43 -15.63 -22.21 0.49
N GLY A 44 -15.71 -21.11 1.25
CA GLY A 44 -16.03 -19.78 0.73
C GLY A 44 -14.90 -19.16 -0.10
N SER A 45 -15.16 -17.98 -0.64
CA SER A 45 -14.12 -17.12 -1.23
C SER A 45 -14.15 -15.75 -0.56
N LEU A 46 -13.01 -15.07 -0.53
CA LEU A 46 -12.93 -13.68 -0.07
C LEU A 46 -12.07 -12.86 -1.02
N THR A 47 -12.31 -11.54 -1.06
CA THR A 47 -11.56 -10.61 -1.89
C THR A 47 -10.92 -9.54 -1.01
N ILE A 48 -9.64 -9.28 -1.27
CA ILE A 48 -8.86 -8.22 -0.66
C ILE A 48 -8.57 -7.19 -1.75
N SER A 49 -8.88 -5.94 -1.45
CA SER A 49 -8.61 -4.80 -2.31
C SER A 49 -7.32 -4.11 -1.89
N CYS A 50 -6.59 -3.58 -2.86
CA CYS A 50 -5.40 -2.78 -2.66
C CYS A 50 -5.42 -1.55 -3.56
N TYR A 51 -5.05 -0.41 -2.97
CA TYR A 51 -4.89 0.87 -3.62
C TYR A 51 -3.49 1.44 -3.34
N GLN A 52 -2.91 2.11 -4.33
CA GLN A 52 -1.76 2.99 -4.14
C GLN A 52 -2.06 4.40 -4.62
N ASN A 53 -1.41 5.40 -4.01
CA ASN A 53 -1.42 6.77 -4.53
C ASN A 53 -0.22 7.10 -5.45
N TYR A 54 0.74 6.19 -5.60
CA TYR A 54 1.97 6.44 -6.35
C TYR A 54 1.83 6.02 -7.82
N THR A 55 1.75 7.00 -8.70
CA THR A 55 1.45 6.77 -10.12
C THR A 55 2.66 6.36 -10.95
N GLU A 56 3.86 6.19 -10.38
CA GLU A 56 5.02 5.69 -11.14
C GLU A 56 5.14 4.17 -11.02
N GLU A 57 4.85 3.55 -9.87
CA GLU A 57 5.02 2.10 -9.64
C GLU A 57 4.32 1.26 -10.71
N SER A 58 5.13 0.54 -11.47
CA SER A 58 4.69 -0.33 -12.56
C SER A 58 4.12 -1.67 -12.07
N TYR A 59 4.59 -2.16 -10.93
CA TYR A 59 4.26 -3.45 -10.37
C TYR A 59 3.45 -3.32 -9.07
N MET A 60 2.51 -4.25 -8.87
CA MET A 60 1.95 -4.53 -7.55
C MET A 60 2.12 -6.00 -7.24
N PHE A 61 2.35 -6.26 -5.96
CA PHE A 61 2.68 -7.56 -5.42
C PHE A 61 1.67 -7.92 -4.35
N TRP A 62 1.32 -9.20 -4.32
CA TRP A 62 0.54 -9.79 -3.25
C TRP A 62 1.40 -10.78 -2.50
N TYR A 63 1.46 -10.63 -1.18
CA TYR A 63 2.20 -11.49 -0.29
C TYR A 63 1.28 -12.19 0.70
N GLN A 64 1.69 -13.38 1.11
CA GLN A 64 1.10 -14.15 2.21
C GLN A 64 2.12 -14.28 3.34
N GLN A 65 1.69 -14.03 4.56
CA GLN A 65 2.46 -14.34 5.77
C GLN A 65 1.65 -15.30 6.65
N PRO A 66 1.90 -16.61 6.54
CA PRO A 66 1.32 -17.58 7.46
C PRO A 66 1.82 -17.36 8.90
N PRO A 67 1.06 -17.79 9.92
CA PRO A 67 1.51 -17.72 11.31
C PRO A 67 2.89 -18.35 11.49
N ARG A 68 3.79 -17.62 12.15
CA ARG A 68 5.18 -18.04 12.45
C ARG A 68 6.04 -18.37 11.21
N SER A 69 5.63 -17.92 10.03
CA SER A 69 6.38 -18.09 8.78
C SER A 69 6.84 -16.74 8.24
N GLY A 70 7.85 -16.77 7.37
CA GLY A 70 8.29 -15.60 6.62
C GLY A 70 7.24 -15.12 5.61
N LEU A 71 7.43 -13.89 5.12
CA LEU A 71 6.64 -13.32 4.04
C LEU A 71 6.93 -14.09 2.73
N LYS A 72 5.89 -14.53 2.03
CA LYS A 72 5.98 -15.25 0.76
C LYS A 72 5.27 -14.48 -0.34
N LEU A 73 5.93 -14.29 -1.48
CA LEU A 73 5.32 -13.67 -2.65
C LEU A 73 4.32 -14.68 -3.27
N ILE A 74 3.10 -14.22 -3.52
CA ILE A 74 2.06 -15.00 -4.20
C ILE A 74 2.14 -14.73 -5.70
N ALA A 75 2.10 -13.45 -6.05
CA ALA A 75 2.02 -13.00 -7.43
C ALA A 75 2.47 -11.55 -7.59
N SER A 76 3.00 -11.26 -8.78
CA SER A 76 3.28 -9.90 -9.26
C SER A 76 2.35 -9.57 -10.44
N SER A 77 1.94 -8.31 -10.54
CA SER A 77 1.01 -7.84 -11.58
C SER A 77 1.43 -6.48 -12.14
N THR A 78 1.11 -6.25 -13.41
CA THR A 78 1.22 -4.94 -14.09
C THR A 78 -0.12 -4.62 -14.73
N SER A 79 -0.35 -3.37 -15.17
CA SER A 79 -1.63 -3.00 -15.79
C SER A 79 -1.76 -3.41 -17.26
N TRP A 80 -0.70 -3.94 -17.88
CA TRP A 80 -0.66 -4.31 -19.32
C TRP A 80 -0.34 -5.78 -19.59
N LYS A 81 -0.04 -6.59 -18.56
CA LYS A 81 0.21 -8.04 -18.70
C LYS A 81 -0.56 -8.83 -17.65
N ASN A 82 -0.73 -10.12 -17.93
CA ASN A 82 -1.25 -11.07 -16.96
C ASN A 82 -0.33 -11.16 -15.72
N SER A 83 -0.94 -11.44 -14.56
CA SER A 83 -0.22 -11.66 -13.31
C SER A 83 0.66 -12.91 -13.39
N ILE A 84 1.87 -12.81 -12.84
CA ILE A 84 2.85 -13.89 -12.72
C ILE A 84 2.77 -14.44 -11.30
N TYR A 85 2.75 -15.77 -11.15
CA TYR A 85 2.61 -16.45 -9.87
C TYR A 85 3.90 -17.16 -9.48
N GLU A 86 4.22 -17.14 -8.20
CA GLU A 86 5.35 -17.90 -7.64
C GLU A 86 5.02 -19.39 -7.51
N ASP A 87 6.07 -20.19 -7.34
CA ASP A 87 5.96 -21.64 -7.17
C ASP A 87 5.05 -22.00 -5.99
N GLY A 88 4.10 -22.91 -6.25
CA GLY A 88 3.08 -23.32 -5.28
C GLY A 88 1.85 -22.41 -5.20
N TYR A 89 1.85 -21.28 -5.93
CA TYR A 89 0.70 -20.40 -6.08
C TYR A 89 0.09 -20.50 -7.47
N SER A 90 -1.21 -20.21 -7.60
CA SER A 90 -1.89 -20.26 -8.89
C SER A 90 -3.09 -19.34 -8.94
N LYS A 91 -3.44 -18.90 -10.16
CA LYS A 91 -4.65 -18.10 -10.42
C LYS A 91 -5.95 -18.81 -9.99
N ALA A 92 -5.97 -20.15 -10.01
CA ALA A 92 -7.14 -20.92 -9.59
C ALA A 92 -7.42 -20.77 -8.08
N LYS A 93 -6.37 -20.57 -7.26
CA LYS A 93 -6.50 -20.39 -5.82
C LYS A 93 -6.48 -18.91 -5.40
N PHE A 94 -5.54 -18.13 -5.95
CA PHE A 94 -5.33 -16.72 -5.67
C PHE A 94 -5.56 -15.93 -6.95
N GLU A 95 -6.80 -15.56 -7.24
CA GLU A 95 -7.11 -14.79 -8.44
C GLU A 95 -6.72 -13.33 -8.25
N VAL A 96 -5.64 -12.89 -8.90
CA VAL A 96 -5.18 -11.50 -8.87
C VAL A 96 -5.68 -10.78 -10.12
N SER A 97 -6.40 -9.70 -9.92
CA SER A 97 -6.93 -8.82 -10.97
C SER A 97 -6.38 -7.41 -10.78
N ARG A 98 -5.66 -6.90 -11.79
CA ARG A 98 -5.16 -5.52 -11.81
C ARG A 98 -6.12 -4.66 -12.62
N GLN A 99 -6.98 -3.90 -11.93
CA GLN A 99 -8.02 -3.10 -12.60
C GLN A 99 -7.49 -1.78 -13.15
N SER A 100 -6.48 -1.20 -12.50
CA SER A 100 -5.80 0.01 -12.96
C SER A 100 -4.38 0.04 -12.44
N LYS A 101 -3.59 1.04 -12.85
CA LYS A 101 -2.24 1.25 -12.29
C LYS A 101 -2.26 1.37 -10.76
N ASN A 102 -3.34 1.94 -10.21
CA ASN A 102 -3.42 2.26 -8.80
C ASN A 102 -4.22 1.24 -7.99
N TYR A 103 -4.84 0.24 -8.63
CA TYR A 103 -5.82 -0.62 -7.98
C TYR A 103 -5.68 -2.09 -8.37
N SER A 104 -5.55 -2.96 -7.36
CA SER A 104 -5.50 -4.42 -7.52
C SER A 104 -6.47 -5.10 -6.56
N LEU A 105 -7.03 -6.22 -7.02
CA LEU A 105 -7.85 -7.13 -6.23
C LEU A 105 -7.17 -8.49 -6.18
N MET A 106 -7.22 -9.15 -5.03
CA MET A 106 -6.89 -10.56 -4.89
C MET A 106 -8.07 -11.31 -4.28
N THR A 107 -8.61 -12.28 -5.03
CA THR A 107 -9.66 -13.18 -4.56
C THR A 107 -9.07 -14.53 -4.21
N ILE A 108 -9.20 -14.93 -2.95
CA ILE A 108 -8.79 -16.25 -2.46
C ILE A 108 -9.99 -17.17 -2.56
N LYS A 109 -9.90 -18.19 -3.43
CA LYS A 109 -11.00 -19.12 -3.73
C LYS A 109 -10.94 -20.36 -2.84
N ASN A 110 -12.09 -20.97 -2.58
CA ASN A 110 -12.21 -22.25 -1.86
C ASN A 110 -11.34 -22.30 -0.58
N LEU A 111 -11.61 -21.39 0.35
CA LEU A 111 -10.83 -21.19 1.56
C LEU A 111 -10.73 -22.46 2.40
N THR A 112 -9.53 -22.72 2.90
CA THR A 112 -9.20 -23.82 3.80
C THR A 112 -8.50 -23.26 5.04
N PRO A 113 -8.41 -24.02 6.14
CA PRO A 113 -7.64 -23.59 7.30
C PRO A 113 -6.17 -23.29 7.01
N LYS A 114 -5.60 -23.83 5.92
CA LYS A 114 -4.22 -23.54 5.50
C LYS A 114 -4.04 -22.14 4.91
N ASP A 115 -5.14 -21.48 4.53
CA ASP A 115 -5.13 -20.13 3.97
C ASP A 115 -5.22 -19.05 5.06
N GLU A 116 -5.29 -19.43 6.33
CA GLU A 116 -5.21 -18.50 7.45
C GLU A 116 -3.82 -17.85 7.48
N ALA A 117 -3.77 -16.57 7.14
CA ALA A 117 -2.53 -15.79 7.03
C ALA A 117 -2.84 -14.30 7.07
N THR A 118 -1.82 -13.48 7.30
CA THR A 118 -1.87 -12.05 6.98
C THR A 118 -1.48 -11.86 5.52
N TYR A 119 -2.26 -11.08 4.78
CA TYR A 119 -2.01 -10.79 3.37
C TYR A 119 -1.62 -9.33 3.21
N PHE A 120 -0.57 -9.09 2.43
CA PHE A 120 -0.03 -7.75 2.21
C PHE A 120 -0.03 -7.41 0.72
N CYS A 121 -0.39 -6.17 0.42
CA CYS A 121 -0.13 -5.57 -0.87
C CYS A 121 1.11 -4.68 -0.81
N ALA A 122 1.90 -4.67 -1.88
CA ALA A 122 3.00 -3.72 -2.06
C ALA A 122 3.06 -3.27 -3.53
N ALA A 123 3.76 -2.17 -3.79
CA ALA A 123 4.01 -1.67 -5.14
C ALA A 123 5.49 -1.32 -5.32
N SER A 124 6.01 -1.47 -6.54
CA SER A 124 7.37 -1.06 -6.90
C SER A 124 7.53 -0.85 -8.42
N ASN A 125 8.57 -0.11 -8.80
CA ASN A 125 8.98 0.18 -10.17
C ASN A 125 9.85 -0.94 -10.73
N HIS A 126 10.45 -1.73 -9.85
CA HIS A 126 11.33 -2.83 -10.19
C HIS A 126 10.74 -4.15 -9.71
N THR A 127 11.08 -5.22 -10.41
CA THR A 127 10.87 -6.58 -9.91
C THR A 127 11.94 -6.89 -8.88
N VAL A 128 11.54 -7.52 -7.76
CA VAL A 128 12.49 -8.10 -6.79
C VAL A 128 13.11 -9.37 -7.36
#